data_AF-A0A060C851-F1
#
_entry.id   AF-A0A060C851-F1
#
_cell.length_a   1.000
_cell.length_b   1.000
_cell.length_c   1.000
_cell.angle_alpha   90.00
_cell.angle_beta   90.00
_cell.angle_gamma   90.00
#
_symmetry.space_group_name_H-M   'P 1'
#
loop_
_entity.id
_entity.type
_entity.pdbx_description
1 polymer ?
#
loop_
_entity_poly.entity_id
_entity_poly.type
_entity_poly.pdbx_seq_one_letter_code
_entity_poly.pdbx_strand_id
1 'polypeptide(L)'
;ATSDYREILKDKVVDLVIITTRHNLHASMVLDTLRAGKHIFVEKPLCLSSKELNEIIEVYQEVQKTGITLTVGYNRRFSPFAVKMKQLAGNGVKNIVATMNAGFIPLKC
;
A
#
# COMPACT_ATOMS: atom_id res chain seq x y z
N ALA A 1 7.68 -23.65 -4.12
CA ALA A 1 6.35 -23.27 -3.61
C ALA A 1 6.28 -23.71 -2.16
N THR A 2 5.74 -22.88 -1.26
CA THR A 2 5.66 -23.14 0.19
C THR A 2 4.26 -22.74 0.70
N SER A 3 3.85 -23.32 1.83
CA SER A 3 2.65 -22.96 2.57
C SER A 3 2.90 -21.93 3.69
N ASP A 4 4.16 -21.61 4.00
CA ASP A 4 4.53 -20.56 4.95
C ASP A 4 5.32 -19.44 4.24
N TYR A 5 4.70 -18.25 4.13
CA TYR A 5 5.34 -17.11 3.48
C TYR A 5 6.60 -16.62 4.22
N ARG A 6 6.76 -16.94 5.52
CA ARG A 6 7.94 -16.53 6.30
C ARG A 6 9.22 -17.19 5.79
N GLU A 7 9.12 -18.32 5.12
CA GLU A 7 10.26 -18.94 4.43
C GLU A 7 10.76 -18.06 3.27
N ILE A 8 9.83 -17.44 2.52
CA ILE A 8 10.14 -16.51 1.43
C ILE A 8 10.87 -15.27 1.97
N LEU A 9 10.46 -14.79 3.15
CA LEU A 9 11.11 -13.63 3.78
C LEU A 9 12.57 -13.89 4.21
N LYS A 10 12.90 -15.15 4.52
CA LYS A 10 14.27 -15.56 4.89
C LYS A 10 15.16 -15.80 3.68
N ASP A 11 14.59 -15.96 2.49
CA ASP A 11 15.33 -16.18 1.26
C ASP A 11 16.12 -14.92 0.89
N LYS A 12 17.45 -15.06 0.75
CA LYS A 12 18.35 -13.96 0.40
C LYS A 12 18.23 -13.56 -1.06
N VAL A 13 17.68 -14.41 -1.92
CA VAL A 13 17.52 -14.15 -3.36
C VAL A 13 16.28 -13.31 -3.67
N VAL A 14 15.29 -13.29 -2.77
CA VAL A 14 14.04 -12.54 -2.97
C VAL A 14 14.27 -11.07 -2.60
N ASP A 15 14.00 -10.13 -3.50
CA ASP A 15 14.13 -8.68 -3.19
C ASP A 15 12.78 -8.00 -2.95
N LEU A 16 11.71 -8.49 -3.60
CA LEU A 16 10.38 -7.89 -3.61
C LEU A 16 9.30 -8.91 -3.23
N VAL A 17 8.40 -8.50 -2.35
CA VAL A 17 7.20 -9.26 -1.99
C VAL A 17 5.96 -8.54 -2.47
N ILE A 18 5.09 -9.27 -3.17
CA ILE A 18 3.79 -8.78 -3.65
C ILE A 18 2.70 -9.43 -2.80
N ILE A 19 2.01 -8.62 -1.99
CA ILE A 19 0.96 -9.05 -1.06
C ILE A 19 -0.40 -8.81 -1.71
N THR A 20 -1.04 -9.88 -2.18
CA THR A 20 -2.38 -9.87 -2.81
C THR A 20 -3.40 -10.70 -2.02
N THR A 21 -3.22 -10.79 -0.71
CA THR A 21 -4.05 -11.62 0.19
C THR A 21 -5.35 -10.92 0.58
N ARG A 22 -6.08 -11.47 1.56
CA ARG A 22 -7.22 -10.76 2.15
C ARG A 22 -6.72 -9.58 2.99
N HIS A 23 -7.52 -8.51 3.03
CA HIS A 23 -7.17 -7.23 3.64
C HIS A 23 -6.85 -7.29 5.15
N ASN A 24 -7.36 -8.29 5.87
CA ASN A 24 -7.06 -8.49 7.30
C ASN A 24 -5.62 -8.99 7.56
N LEU A 25 -4.94 -9.50 6.54
CA LEU A 25 -3.56 -9.98 6.65
C LEU A 25 -2.52 -8.97 6.16
N HIS A 26 -2.96 -7.88 5.51
CA HIS A 26 -2.03 -6.94 4.88
C HIS A 26 -1.09 -6.30 5.91
N ALA A 27 -1.62 -5.83 7.03
CA ALA A 27 -0.81 -5.12 8.02
C ALA A 27 0.30 -5.99 8.59
N SER A 28 -0.02 -7.21 9.05
CA SER A 28 0.97 -8.13 9.62
C SER A 28 2.01 -8.57 8.58
N MET A 29 1.57 -8.90 7.35
CA MET A 29 2.49 -9.29 6.27
C MET A 29 3.40 -8.13 5.84
N VAL A 30 2.90 -6.90 5.79
CA VAL A 30 3.70 -5.69 5.49
C VAL A 30 4.75 -5.50 6.57
N LEU A 31 4.37 -5.54 7.85
CA LEU A 31 5.29 -5.37 8.98
C LEU A 31 6.40 -6.43 8.97
N ASP A 32 6.04 -7.70 8.78
CA ASP A 32 7.02 -8.80 8.70
C ASP A 32 7.98 -8.59 7.53
N THR A 33 7.46 -8.14 6.38
CA THR A 33 8.27 -7.91 5.18
C THR A 33 9.20 -6.71 5.33
N LEU A 34 8.74 -5.62 5.96
CA LEU A 34 9.56 -4.45 6.28
C LEU A 34 10.72 -4.85 7.20
N ARG A 35 10.43 -5.62 8.26
CA ARG A 35 11.44 -6.13 9.20
C ARG A 35 12.42 -7.09 8.53
N ALA A 36 11.97 -7.85 7.53
CA ALA A 36 12.82 -8.73 6.72
C ALA A 36 13.71 -7.98 5.71
N GLY A 37 13.55 -6.66 5.59
CA GLY A 37 14.40 -5.84 4.75
C GLY A 37 14.06 -5.89 3.26
N LYS A 38 12.82 -6.25 2.90
CA LYS A 38 12.41 -6.51 1.51
C LYS A 38 11.52 -5.39 0.96
N HIS A 39 11.57 -5.15 -0.34
CA HIS A 39 10.63 -4.24 -1.02
C HIS A 39 9.22 -4.82 -0.99
N ILE A 40 8.22 -3.95 -0.96
CA ILE A 40 6.82 -4.35 -0.80
C ILE A 40 5.92 -3.66 -1.82
N PHE A 41 5.10 -4.47 -2.47
CA PHE A 41 3.86 -4.04 -3.11
C PHE A 41 2.69 -4.71 -2.38
N VAL A 42 1.71 -3.95 -1.93
CA VAL A 42 0.53 -4.48 -1.22
C VAL A 42 -0.76 -3.98 -1.86
N GLU A 43 -1.70 -4.91 -2.08
CA GLU A 43 -3.03 -4.57 -2.54
C GLU A 43 -3.80 -3.70 -1.55
N LYS A 44 -4.77 -2.95 -2.05
CA LYS A 44 -5.58 -2.07 -1.19
C LYS A 44 -6.64 -2.87 -0.39
N PRO A 45 -7.02 -2.40 0.82
CA PRO A 45 -6.41 -1.33 1.60
C PRO A 45 -5.10 -1.78 2.27
N LEU A 46 -4.21 -0.84 2.60
CA LEU A 46 -2.94 -1.16 3.30
C LEU A 46 -3.17 -1.83 4.67
N CYS A 47 -4.15 -1.36 5.43
CA CYS A 47 -4.54 -1.86 6.73
C CYS A 47 -6.01 -1.51 7.01
N LEU A 48 -6.57 -2.00 8.13
CA LEU A 48 -7.98 -1.80 8.50
C LEU A 48 -8.17 -0.78 9.61
N SER A 49 -7.14 -0.49 10.39
CA SER A 49 -7.22 0.46 11.51
C SER A 49 -6.08 1.49 11.51
N SER A 50 -6.33 2.63 12.15
CA SER A 50 -5.30 3.66 12.37
C SER A 50 -4.16 3.16 13.27
N LYS A 51 -4.44 2.21 14.18
CA LYS A 51 -3.41 1.60 15.03
C LYS A 51 -2.41 0.81 14.19
N GLU A 52 -2.91 -0.05 13.29
CA GLU A 52 -2.05 -0.78 12.34
C GLU A 52 -1.29 0.16 11.41
N LEU A 53 -1.94 1.25 10.97
CA LEU A 53 -1.28 2.26 10.13
C LEU A 53 -0.10 2.91 10.86
N ASN A 54 -0.28 3.29 12.12
CA ASN A 54 0.78 3.89 12.92
C ASN A 54 1.96 2.92 13.10
N GLU A 55 1.69 1.64 13.38
CA GLU A 55 2.76 0.63 13.50
C GLU A 55 3.53 0.47 12.18
N ILE A 56 2.83 0.46 11.03
CA ILE A 56 3.48 0.41 9.72
C ILE A 56 4.35 1.66 9.49
N ILE A 57 3.87 2.85 9.86
CA ILE A 57 4.62 4.10 9.69
C ILE A 57 5.90 4.08 10.54
N GLU A 58 5.80 3.66 11.81
CA GLU A 58 6.94 3.56 12.72
C GLU A 58 8.02 2.63 12.15
N VAL A 59 7.64 1.39 11.80
CA VAL A 59 8.58 0.41 11.23
C VAL A 59 9.12 0.88 9.88
N TYR A 60 8.28 1.48 9.03
CA TYR A 60 8.72 1.99 7.74
C TYR A 60 9.77 3.10 7.90
N GLN A 61 9.60 4.02 8.85
CA GLN A 61 10.57 5.09 9.11
C GLN A 61 11.92 4.56 9.59
N GLU A 62 11.93 3.48 10.37
CA GLU A 62 13.16 2.82 10.82
C GLU A 62 13.93 2.22 9.63
N VAL A 63 13.22 1.56 8.72
CA VAL A 63 13.85 0.82 7.62
C VAL A 63 14.02 1.65 6.34
N GLN A 64 13.35 2.80 6.20
CA GLN A 64 13.40 3.60 4.96
C GLN A 64 14.82 4.02 4.59
N LYS A 65 15.69 4.26 5.58
CA LYS A 65 17.09 4.65 5.35
C LYS A 65 17.92 3.57 4.65
N THR A 66 17.45 2.33 4.60
CA THR A 66 18.11 1.21 3.91
C THR A 66 17.69 1.08 2.45
N GLY A 67 16.81 1.96 1.95
CA GLY A 67 16.36 1.97 0.56
C GLY A 67 15.11 1.11 0.29
N ILE A 68 14.53 0.51 1.32
CA ILE A 68 13.30 -0.29 1.20
C ILE A 68 12.11 0.61 0.83
N THR A 69 11.27 0.10 -0.07
CA THR A 69 10.10 0.82 -0.58
C THR A 69 8.81 0.07 -0.26
N LEU A 70 7.79 0.80 0.18
CA LEU A 70 6.42 0.30 0.35
C LEU A 70 5.49 0.99 -0.65
N THR A 71 4.87 0.21 -1.54
CA THR A 71 3.88 0.71 -2.51
C THR A 71 2.53 0.07 -2.28
N VAL A 72 1.48 0.90 -2.20
CA VAL A 72 0.09 0.44 -2.14
C VAL A 72 -0.51 0.45 -3.54
N GLY A 73 -1.27 -0.60 -3.89
CA GLY A 73 -1.88 -0.86 -5.20
C GLY A 73 -2.98 0.11 -5.65
N TYR A 74 -2.76 1.42 -5.54
CA TYR A 74 -3.63 2.45 -6.14
C TYR A 74 -3.42 2.55 -7.65
N ASN A 75 -3.72 1.47 -8.37
CA ASN A 75 -3.49 1.29 -9.80
C ASN A 75 -4.03 2.44 -10.68
N ARG A 76 -5.19 3.03 -10.33
CA ARG A 76 -5.80 4.13 -11.10
C ARG A 76 -4.90 5.36 -11.24
N ARG A 77 -3.95 5.58 -10.32
CA ARG A 77 -2.96 6.67 -10.39
C ARG A 77 -2.06 6.57 -11.62
N PHE A 78 -1.89 5.36 -12.16
CA PHE A 78 -1.04 5.08 -13.32
C PHE A 78 -1.83 4.96 -14.63
N SER A 79 -3.16 5.13 -14.60
CA SER A 79 -3.95 5.13 -15.83
C SER A 79 -3.53 6.29 -16.75
N PRO A 80 -3.51 6.10 -18.09
CA PRO A 80 -3.11 7.15 -19.03
C PRO A 80 -3.90 8.45 -18.83
N PHE A 81 -5.19 8.34 -18.49
CA PHE A 81 -6.04 9.49 -18.21
C PHE A 81 -5.64 10.23 -16.93
N ALA A 82 -5.32 9.52 -15.84
CA ALA A 82 -4.86 10.17 -14.60
C ALA A 82 -3.51 10.84 -14.79
N VAL A 83 -2.58 10.21 -15.52
CA VAL A 83 -1.28 10.79 -15.86
C VAL A 83 -1.44 12.03 -16.73
N LYS A 84 -2.28 11.96 -17.78
CA LYS A 84 -2.55 13.10 -18.67
C LYS A 84 -3.24 14.24 -17.92
N MET A 85 -4.19 13.93 -17.05
CA MET A 85 -4.84 14.92 -16.20
C MET A 85 -3.83 15.63 -15.29
N LYS A 86 -2.93 14.88 -14.63
CA LYS A 86 -1.86 15.46 -13.81
C LYS A 86 -0.94 16.39 -14.62
N GLN A 87 -0.56 15.99 -15.83
CA GLN A 87 0.25 16.82 -16.74
C GLN A 87 -0.47 18.12 -17.13
N LEU A 88 -1.72 18.03 -17.57
CA LEU A 88 -2.51 19.18 -18.00
C LEU A 88 -2.82 20.15 -16.84
N ALA A 89 -3.00 19.61 -15.63
CA ALA A 89 -3.31 20.42 -14.47
C ALA A 89 -2.10 21.28 -14.00
N GLY A 90 -0.86 20.93 -14.39
CA GLY A 90 0.34 21.70 -14.07
C GLY A 90 0.65 21.78 -12.57
N ASN A 91 1.53 22.70 -12.16
CA ASN A 91 2.00 22.83 -10.76
C ASN A 91 1.35 23.98 -9.97
N GLY A 92 0.40 24.71 -10.56
CA GLY A 92 -0.31 25.80 -9.88
C GLY A 92 -1.30 25.32 -8.81
N VAL A 93 -1.73 26.25 -7.94
CA VAL A 93 -2.81 26.01 -6.98
C VAL A 93 -4.09 25.66 -7.74
N LYS A 94 -4.82 24.66 -7.27
CA LYS A 94 -6.06 24.18 -7.90
C LYS A 94 -7.18 24.20 -6.87
N ASN A 95 -8.34 24.69 -7.28
CA ASN A 95 -9.57 24.46 -6.54
C ASN A 95 -10.34 23.34 -7.26
N ILE A 96 -10.58 22.23 -6.56
CA ILE A 96 -11.30 21.07 -7.09
C ILE A 96 -12.57 20.93 -6.24
N VAL A 97 -13.71 21.20 -6.85
CA VAL A 97 -15.03 20.91 -6.25
C VAL A 97 -15.54 19.64 -6.90
N ALA A 98 -15.62 18.56 -6.13
CA ALA A 98 -16.12 17.27 -6.57
C ALA A 98 -17.35 16.88 -5.76
N THR A 99 -18.48 16.71 -6.45
CA THR A 99 -19.70 16.16 -5.84
C THR A 99 -19.65 14.64 -5.99
N MET A 100 -19.41 13.93 -4.89
CA MET A 100 -19.46 12.47 -4.88
C MET A 100 -20.81 12.01 -4.36
N ASN A 101 -21.55 11.27 -5.19
CA ASN A 101 -22.71 10.52 -4.73
C ASN A 101 -22.23 9.14 -4.26
N ALA A 102 -22.24 8.92 -2.95
CA ALA A 102 -21.85 7.64 -2.35
C ALA A 102 -22.96 6.57 -2.42
N GLY A 103 -24.11 6.88 -3.03
CA GLY A 103 -25.27 6.01 -3.02
C GLY A 103 -25.87 5.86 -1.62
N PHE A 104 -26.86 4.98 -1.49
CA PHE A 104 -27.46 4.65 -0.20
C PHE A 104 -26.47 3.81 0.64
N ILE A 105 -26.10 4.29 1.84
CA ILE A 105 -25.32 3.53 2.81
C ILE A 105 -26.31 2.74 3.68
N PRO A 106 -26.38 1.40 3.58
CA PRO A 106 -27.26 0.62 4.42
C PRO A 106 -26.88 0.77 5.90
N LEU A 107 -27.89 0.96 6.75
CA LEU A 107 -27.73 1.02 8.20
C LEU A 107 -27.38 -0.39 8.73
N LYS A 108 -26.07 -0.63 8.88
CA LYS A 108 -25.44 -1.81 9.52
C LYS A 108 -25.62 -3.15 8.80
N CYS A 109 -24.50 -3.85 8.60
CA CYS A 109 -24.42 -5.30 8.71
C CYS A 109 -23.87 -5.63 10.10
#